data_AF-A0A7L4NYA3-F1
#
_entry.id   AF-A0A7L4NYA3-F1
#
_cell.length_a   1.000
_cell.length_b   1.000
_cell.length_c   1.000
_cell.angle_alpha   90.00
_cell.angle_beta   90.00
_cell.angle_gamma   90.00
#
_symmetry.space_group_name_H-M   'P 1'
#
loop_
_entity.id
_entity.type
_entity.pdbx_description
1 polymer ?
#
loop_
_entity_poly.entity_id
_entity_poly.type
_entity_poly.pdbx_seq_one_letter_code
_entity_poly.pdbx_strand_id
1 'polypeptide(L)'
;MSNEEKISQVTDLLSKAEKAEESRDDQGLCKYLKEFFSLYEPLTPEFKKKIEQKQLYFAHKHMGRIFFILKQYKNALHHLEEARKLSEFNNEDLMTRIQIDHAMVTSKLPYLETNNKSDLKDVKKISYSLLRNISEIQDENLKYEIKNNQAILKAIIKGDVKTVITFEIPPPLFINQKVPIEFIFNNVLHALNVEIVKNPCSGIEGGGDGFVGIIEDKFGLVNRSKITLTISKYINPDERANIKTFSDKNQISKALLDAINSLNYFIGHYRVVTGDYWIETIFYKMVETFNCNHLGIIRKVQCTSSTKDQGMYISPRAPYLNAADLDNLTKCLKIKALPLWNILLLDAKDYLLRRNYREAIYAINGAFENYLMLRAREILSKVWGEKDANDYLKGKPAFRYHKLRKRINEETFNKCVKKGIIEKMVPSTNQILKECFNVHELGIDWEELDGMVGKIRRKRNEIMHGAEIDEKKYDLELIAFEAVENFEKFIEIF
;
A
#
# COMPACT_ATOMS: atom_id res chain seq x y z
N MET A 1 -5.76 -3.38 -50.99
CA MET A 1 -6.86 -4.36 -50.97
C MET A 1 -8.17 -3.64 -51.20
N SER A 2 -8.95 -4.11 -52.16
CA SER A 2 -10.32 -3.65 -52.40
C SER A 2 -11.26 -4.10 -51.27
N ASN A 3 -12.42 -3.46 -51.12
CA ASN A 3 -13.40 -3.88 -50.10
C ASN A 3 -14.02 -5.26 -50.39
N GLU A 4 -14.02 -5.68 -51.66
CA GLU A 4 -14.49 -7.02 -52.08
C GLU A 4 -13.48 -8.11 -51.71
N GLU A 5 -12.18 -7.84 -51.88
CA GLU A 5 -11.11 -8.71 -51.40
C GLU A 5 -11.15 -8.87 -49.88
N LYS A 6 -11.43 -7.78 -49.14
CA LYS A 6 -11.60 -7.81 -47.68
C LYS A 6 -12.78 -8.68 -47.26
N ILE A 7 -13.91 -8.61 -47.96
CA ILE A 7 -15.08 -9.46 -47.65
C ILE A 7 -14.77 -10.93 -47.87
N SER A 8 -14.15 -11.27 -49.02
CA SER A 8 -13.77 -12.65 -49.30
C SER A 8 -12.84 -13.22 -48.23
N GLN A 9 -11.84 -12.45 -47.80
CA GLN A 9 -10.94 -12.84 -46.71
C GLN A 9 -11.64 -12.94 -45.36
N VAL A 10 -12.56 -12.02 -45.05
CA VAL A 10 -13.34 -12.06 -43.81
C VAL A 10 -14.22 -13.32 -43.76
N THR A 11 -14.88 -13.68 -44.86
CA THR A 11 -15.68 -14.91 -44.94
C THR A 11 -14.84 -16.18 -44.81
N ASP A 12 -13.65 -16.21 -45.43
CA ASP A 12 -12.68 -17.31 -45.28
C ASP A 12 -12.20 -17.46 -43.82
N LEU A 13 -11.87 -16.34 -43.16
CA LEU A 13 -11.47 -16.32 -41.75
C LEU A 13 -12.59 -16.84 -40.82
N LEU A 14 -13.84 -16.49 -41.10
CA LEU A 14 -14.99 -17.01 -40.34
C LEU A 14 -15.15 -18.52 -40.53
N SER A 15 -15.04 -19.04 -41.75
CA SER A 15 -15.11 -20.48 -41.99
C SER A 15 -13.97 -21.24 -41.30
N LYS A 16 -12.76 -20.66 -41.27
CA LYS A 16 -11.63 -21.22 -40.52
C LYS A 16 -11.88 -21.18 -39.01
N ALA A 17 -12.47 -20.11 -38.49
CA ALA A 17 -12.84 -19.99 -37.09
C ALA A 17 -13.91 -21.03 -36.69
N GLU A 18 -14.93 -21.26 -37.52
CA GLU A 18 -15.95 -22.30 -37.29
C GLU A 18 -15.32 -23.69 -37.21
N LYS A 19 -14.44 -24.04 -38.16
CA LYS A 19 -13.70 -25.31 -38.14
C LYS A 19 -12.77 -25.44 -36.92
N ALA A 20 -12.19 -24.33 -36.47
CA ALA A 20 -11.35 -24.33 -35.27
C ALA A 20 -12.19 -24.59 -34.00
N GLU A 21 -13.40 -24.02 -33.90
CA GLU A 21 -14.33 -24.33 -32.80
C GLU A 21 -14.77 -25.81 -32.84
N GLU A 22 -15.13 -26.34 -34.01
CA GLU A 22 -15.52 -27.75 -34.17
C GLU A 22 -14.40 -28.72 -33.76
N SER A 23 -13.15 -28.36 -34.06
CA SER A 23 -11.96 -29.14 -33.70
C SER A 23 -11.42 -28.84 -32.29
N ARG A 24 -12.06 -27.92 -31.54
CA ARG A 24 -11.65 -27.45 -30.21
C ARG A 24 -10.23 -26.84 -30.19
N ASP A 25 -9.81 -26.24 -31.30
CA ASP A 25 -8.57 -25.47 -31.40
C ASP A 25 -8.81 -24.01 -30.95
N ASP A 26 -8.76 -23.79 -29.64
CA ASP A 26 -8.94 -22.45 -29.04
C ASP A 26 -7.88 -21.43 -29.52
N GLN A 27 -6.67 -21.88 -29.86
CA GLN A 27 -5.61 -20.99 -30.35
C GLN A 27 -5.87 -20.54 -31.78
N GLY A 28 -6.23 -21.48 -32.67
CA GLY A 28 -6.66 -21.19 -34.02
C GLY A 28 -7.89 -20.28 -34.05
N LEU A 29 -8.90 -20.60 -33.23
CA LEU A 29 -10.11 -19.79 -33.08
C LEU A 29 -9.78 -18.34 -32.69
N CYS A 30 -8.97 -18.15 -31.66
CA CYS A 30 -8.55 -16.81 -31.21
C CYS A 30 -7.79 -16.04 -32.29
N LYS A 31 -6.89 -16.72 -33.01
CA LYS A 31 -6.13 -16.12 -34.10
C LYS A 31 -7.05 -15.64 -35.22
N TYR A 32 -7.91 -16.52 -35.74
CA TYR A 32 -8.78 -16.21 -36.87
C TYR A 32 -9.81 -15.12 -36.54
N LEU A 33 -10.37 -15.13 -35.32
CA LEU A 33 -11.31 -14.09 -34.90
C LEU A 33 -10.64 -12.71 -34.72
N LYS A 34 -9.39 -12.65 -34.23
CA LYS A 34 -8.65 -11.37 -34.18
C LYS A 34 -8.36 -10.82 -35.56
N GLU A 35 -7.93 -11.68 -36.48
CA GLU A 35 -7.69 -11.31 -37.88
C GLU A 35 -9.01 -10.85 -38.54
N PHE A 36 -10.11 -11.56 -38.31
CA PHE A 36 -11.46 -11.16 -38.75
C PHE A 36 -11.81 -9.74 -38.28
N PHE A 37 -11.74 -9.45 -36.97
CA PHE A 37 -12.13 -8.13 -36.45
C PHE A 37 -11.21 -7.02 -36.97
N SER A 38 -9.90 -7.30 -37.15
CA SER A 38 -8.95 -6.35 -37.72
C SER A 38 -9.30 -5.91 -39.16
N LEU A 39 -9.90 -6.81 -39.94
CA LEU A 39 -10.34 -6.54 -41.31
C LEU A 39 -11.79 -6.02 -41.37
N TYR A 40 -12.64 -6.47 -40.44
CA TYR A 40 -14.07 -6.13 -40.37
C TYR A 40 -14.32 -4.72 -39.83
N GLU A 41 -13.67 -4.33 -38.73
CA GLU A 41 -13.92 -3.03 -38.08
C GLU A 41 -13.76 -1.82 -39.02
N PRO A 42 -12.72 -1.77 -39.89
CA PRO A 42 -12.52 -0.67 -40.83
C PRO A 42 -13.43 -0.68 -42.06
N LEU A 43 -14.30 -1.69 -42.25
CA LEU A 43 -15.21 -1.74 -43.39
C LEU A 43 -16.29 -0.65 -43.30
N THR A 44 -16.70 -0.13 -44.46
CA THR A 44 -17.82 0.82 -44.50
C THR A 44 -19.14 0.12 -44.16
N PRO A 45 -20.17 0.84 -43.66
CA PRO A 45 -21.45 0.26 -43.28
C PRO A 45 -22.12 -0.56 -44.40
N GLU A 46 -21.96 -0.15 -45.66
CA GLU A 46 -22.48 -0.87 -46.83
C GLU A 46 -21.89 -2.27 -46.96
N PHE A 47 -20.58 -2.41 -46.76
CA PHE A 47 -19.89 -3.70 -46.84
C PHE A 47 -20.11 -4.56 -45.59
N LYS A 48 -20.26 -3.95 -44.41
CA LYS A 48 -20.60 -4.69 -43.18
C LYS A 48 -21.96 -5.41 -43.28
N LYS A 49 -22.93 -4.83 -44.01
CA LYS A 49 -24.25 -5.45 -44.26
C LYS A 49 -24.19 -6.73 -45.11
N LYS A 50 -23.09 -6.96 -45.83
CA LYS A 50 -22.92 -8.18 -46.65
C LYS A 50 -22.50 -9.39 -45.83
N ILE A 51 -22.12 -9.21 -44.56
CA ILE A 51 -21.80 -10.31 -43.64
C ILE A 51 -23.08 -10.73 -42.93
N GLU A 52 -23.33 -12.04 -42.89
CA GLU A 52 -24.54 -12.58 -42.29
C GLU A 52 -24.58 -12.31 -40.78
N GLN A 53 -25.75 -11.96 -40.26
CA GLN A 53 -25.94 -11.71 -38.83
C GLN A 53 -25.51 -12.91 -37.98
N LYS A 54 -25.77 -14.14 -38.46
CA LYS A 54 -25.34 -15.39 -37.82
C LYS A 54 -23.83 -15.51 -37.67
N GLN A 55 -23.08 -15.14 -38.71
CA GLN A 55 -21.62 -15.17 -38.68
C GLN A 55 -21.05 -14.09 -37.76
N LEU A 56 -21.65 -12.90 -37.78
CA LEU A 56 -21.27 -11.81 -36.90
C LEU A 56 -21.55 -12.17 -35.44
N TYR A 57 -22.68 -12.82 -35.17
CA TYR A 57 -23.04 -13.33 -33.85
C TYR A 57 -22.04 -14.38 -33.36
N PHE A 58 -21.68 -15.36 -34.20
CA PHE A 58 -20.64 -16.33 -33.89
C PHE A 58 -19.33 -15.64 -33.50
N ALA A 59 -18.84 -14.71 -34.34
CA ALA A 59 -17.59 -14.01 -34.08
C ALA A 59 -17.60 -13.25 -32.74
N HIS A 60 -18.65 -12.47 -32.47
CA HIS A 60 -18.77 -11.72 -31.21
C HIS A 60 -18.93 -12.64 -29.99
N LYS A 61 -19.74 -13.70 -30.07
CA LYS A 61 -19.92 -14.67 -28.97
C LYS A 61 -18.59 -15.30 -28.56
N HIS A 62 -17.88 -15.88 -29.52
CA HIS A 62 -16.63 -16.61 -29.25
C HIS A 62 -15.49 -15.66 -28.85
N MET A 63 -15.41 -14.46 -29.45
CA MET A 63 -14.42 -13.47 -29.03
C MET A 63 -14.69 -12.95 -27.62
N GLY A 64 -15.96 -12.73 -27.27
CA GLY A 64 -16.37 -12.41 -25.90
C GLY A 64 -15.98 -13.48 -24.90
N ARG A 65 -16.21 -14.77 -25.23
CA ARG A 65 -15.78 -15.93 -24.41
C ARG A 65 -14.27 -15.96 -24.21
N ILE A 66 -13.50 -15.79 -25.29
CA ILE A 66 -12.04 -15.81 -25.24
C ILE A 66 -11.52 -14.67 -24.35
N PHE A 67 -12.01 -13.44 -24.56
CA PHE A 67 -11.60 -12.32 -23.72
C PHE A 67 -12.00 -12.48 -22.26
N PHE A 68 -13.15 -13.11 -21.99
CA PHE A 68 -13.58 -13.44 -20.64
C PHE A 68 -12.61 -14.43 -19.96
N ILE A 69 -12.25 -15.51 -20.64
CA ILE A 69 -11.26 -16.50 -20.15
C ILE A 69 -9.90 -15.84 -19.91
N LEU A 70 -9.49 -14.92 -20.79
CA LEU A 70 -8.26 -14.14 -20.67
C LEU A 70 -8.35 -12.98 -19.66
N LYS A 71 -9.47 -12.85 -18.92
CA LYS A 71 -9.73 -11.79 -17.93
C LYS A 71 -9.64 -10.37 -18.48
N GLN A 72 -9.85 -10.21 -19.79
CA GLN A 72 -9.91 -8.92 -20.46
C GLN A 72 -11.36 -8.40 -20.45
N TYR A 73 -11.89 -8.13 -19.25
CA TYR A 73 -13.31 -7.88 -19.01
C TYR A 73 -13.91 -6.76 -19.87
N LYS A 74 -13.18 -5.66 -20.11
CA LYS A 74 -13.65 -4.57 -20.99
C LYS A 74 -13.88 -5.04 -22.43
N ASN A 75 -12.95 -5.82 -22.99
CA ASN A 75 -13.07 -6.34 -24.35
C ASN A 75 -14.15 -7.43 -24.42
N ALA A 76 -14.22 -8.28 -23.40
CA ALA A 76 -15.27 -9.29 -23.27
C ALA A 76 -16.65 -8.63 -23.29
N LEU A 77 -16.87 -7.58 -22.48
CA LEU A 77 -18.13 -6.84 -22.45
C LEU A 77 -18.51 -6.28 -23.80
N HIS A 78 -17.58 -5.63 -24.49
CA HIS A 78 -17.84 -5.08 -25.82
C HIS A 78 -18.40 -6.14 -26.77
N HIS A 79 -17.72 -7.29 -26.90
CA HIS A 79 -18.19 -8.33 -27.82
C HIS A 79 -19.47 -9.03 -27.35
N LEU A 80 -19.63 -9.30 -26.05
CA LEU A 80 -20.84 -9.95 -25.53
C LEU A 80 -22.08 -9.04 -25.67
N GLU A 81 -21.92 -7.72 -25.52
CA GLU A 81 -23.00 -6.75 -25.75
C GLU A 81 -23.40 -6.67 -27.22
N GLU A 82 -22.42 -6.67 -28.14
CA GLU A 82 -22.71 -6.72 -29.58
C GLU A 82 -23.39 -8.05 -29.97
N ALA A 83 -22.93 -9.20 -29.45
CA ALA A 83 -23.59 -10.48 -29.68
C ALA A 83 -25.06 -10.48 -29.23
N ARG A 84 -25.35 -9.85 -28.09
CA ARG A 84 -26.71 -9.80 -27.52
C ARG A 84 -27.67 -8.91 -28.31
N LYS A 85 -27.17 -7.94 -29.08
CA LYS A 85 -27.99 -7.08 -29.96
C LYS A 85 -28.49 -7.82 -31.20
N LEU A 86 -27.83 -8.91 -31.58
CA LEU A 86 -28.16 -9.69 -32.77
C LEU A 86 -29.31 -10.66 -32.50
N SER A 87 -30.11 -10.93 -33.53
CA SER A 87 -31.34 -11.72 -33.41
C SER A 87 -31.07 -13.17 -32.99
N GLU A 88 -29.90 -13.68 -33.37
CA GLU A 88 -29.43 -15.05 -33.16
C GLU A 88 -29.25 -15.39 -31.69
N PHE A 89 -28.96 -14.40 -30.83
CA PHE A 89 -28.88 -14.62 -29.39
C PHE A 89 -30.17 -15.19 -28.81
N ASN A 90 -31.33 -14.78 -29.33
CA ASN A 90 -32.62 -15.28 -28.85
C ASN A 90 -32.88 -16.73 -29.27
N ASN A 91 -32.23 -17.19 -30.33
CA ASN A 91 -32.37 -18.55 -30.88
C ASN A 91 -31.42 -19.57 -30.24
N GLU A 92 -30.48 -19.13 -29.39
CA GLU A 92 -29.56 -20.02 -28.69
C GLU A 92 -30.28 -20.93 -27.68
N ASP A 93 -29.61 -22.03 -27.33
CA ASP A 93 -30.03 -22.85 -26.22
C ASP A 93 -29.92 -22.08 -24.88
N LEU A 94 -30.70 -22.52 -23.89
CA LEU A 94 -30.75 -21.84 -22.61
C LEU A 94 -29.40 -21.79 -21.89
N MET A 95 -28.61 -22.86 -21.94
CA MET A 95 -27.33 -22.93 -21.24
C MET A 95 -26.31 -21.97 -21.85
N THR A 96 -26.25 -21.87 -23.18
CA THR A 96 -25.40 -20.88 -23.86
C THR A 96 -25.80 -19.45 -23.49
N ARG A 97 -27.10 -19.14 -23.44
CA ARG A 97 -27.56 -17.82 -22.97
C ARG A 97 -27.16 -17.54 -21.52
N ILE A 98 -27.31 -18.53 -20.63
CA ILE A 98 -26.91 -18.43 -19.22
C ILE A 98 -25.40 -18.16 -19.10
N GLN A 99 -24.56 -18.84 -19.89
CA GLN A 99 -23.10 -18.65 -19.87
C GLN A 99 -22.71 -17.25 -20.35
N ILE A 100 -23.34 -16.74 -21.41
CA ILE A 100 -23.12 -15.37 -21.91
C ILE A 100 -23.55 -14.34 -20.86
N ASP A 101 -24.77 -14.47 -20.33
CA ASP A 101 -25.30 -13.57 -19.30
C ASP A 101 -24.43 -13.59 -18.03
N HIS A 102 -23.93 -14.77 -17.64
CA HIS A 102 -22.98 -14.92 -16.53
C HIS A 102 -21.67 -14.19 -16.81
N ALA A 103 -21.04 -14.42 -17.97
CA ALA A 103 -19.80 -13.76 -18.36
C ALA A 103 -19.96 -12.22 -18.42
N MET A 104 -21.11 -11.73 -18.87
CA MET A 104 -21.45 -10.31 -18.85
C MET A 104 -21.55 -9.77 -17.42
N VAL A 105 -22.30 -10.42 -16.54
CA VAL A 105 -22.43 -9.99 -15.13
C VAL A 105 -21.06 -9.92 -14.47
N THR A 106 -20.27 -11.00 -14.55
CA THR A 106 -18.92 -11.06 -13.97
C THR A 106 -18.03 -9.95 -14.52
N SER A 107 -18.07 -9.70 -15.83
CA SER A 107 -17.26 -8.67 -16.45
C SER A 107 -17.70 -7.24 -16.09
N LYS A 108 -18.99 -7.02 -15.77
CA LYS A 108 -19.51 -5.70 -15.34
C LYS A 108 -19.26 -5.40 -13.86
N LEU A 109 -19.20 -6.41 -12.99
CA LEU A 109 -19.03 -6.22 -11.53
C LEU A 109 -17.88 -5.26 -11.15
N PRO A 110 -16.67 -5.36 -11.74
CA PRO A 110 -15.57 -4.43 -11.44
C PRO A 110 -15.84 -2.96 -11.77
N TYR A 111 -16.78 -2.67 -12.68
CA TYR A 111 -17.07 -1.32 -13.15
C TYR A 111 -18.27 -0.68 -12.43
N LEU A 112 -19.00 -1.44 -11.63
CA LEU A 112 -20.19 -0.97 -10.90
C LEU A 112 -19.88 -0.02 -9.73
N GLU A 113 -18.62 0.09 -9.31
CA GLU A 113 -18.19 1.12 -8.34
C GLU A 113 -18.27 2.55 -8.91
N THR A 114 -18.33 2.73 -10.24
CA THR A 114 -18.39 4.05 -10.87
C THR A 114 -19.74 4.75 -10.77
N ASN A 115 -20.72 4.15 -10.07
CA ASN A 115 -22.08 4.67 -9.88
C ASN A 115 -22.85 4.92 -11.20
N ASN A 116 -22.47 4.27 -12.30
CA ASN A 116 -23.25 4.35 -13.54
C ASN A 116 -24.62 3.65 -13.37
N LYS A 117 -25.67 4.46 -13.23
CA LYS A 117 -27.05 3.99 -12.96
C LYS A 117 -27.60 3.09 -14.07
N SER A 118 -27.20 3.29 -15.34
CA SER A 118 -27.64 2.43 -16.45
C SER A 118 -27.04 1.04 -16.34
N ASP A 119 -25.73 0.95 -16.12
CA ASP A 119 -25.00 -0.32 -16.06
C ASP A 119 -25.46 -1.15 -14.86
N LEU A 120 -25.70 -0.49 -13.73
CA LEU A 120 -26.23 -1.14 -12.53
C LEU A 120 -27.65 -1.69 -12.76
N LYS A 121 -28.50 -0.98 -13.49
CA LYS A 121 -29.86 -1.45 -13.82
C LYS A 121 -29.81 -2.67 -14.74
N ASP A 122 -28.92 -2.66 -15.73
CA ASP A 122 -28.74 -3.76 -16.67
C ASP A 122 -28.17 -5.00 -15.98
N VAL A 123 -27.13 -4.85 -15.15
CA VAL A 123 -26.56 -5.97 -14.39
C VAL A 123 -27.58 -6.58 -13.44
N LYS A 124 -28.40 -5.76 -12.76
CA LYS A 124 -29.52 -6.27 -11.94
C LYS A 124 -30.46 -7.13 -12.76
N LYS A 125 -30.89 -6.64 -13.93
CA LYS A 125 -31.82 -7.37 -14.81
C LYS A 125 -31.26 -8.73 -15.21
N ILE A 126 -29.99 -8.76 -15.64
CA ILE A 126 -29.32 -10.01 -16.06
C ILE A 126 -29.15 -10.96 -14.87
N SER A 127 -28.68 -10.46 -13.74
CA SER A 127 -28.49 -11.26 -12.51
C SER A 127 -29.80 -11.89 -12.03
N TYR A 128 -30.92 -11.15 -12.04
CA TYR A 128 -32.23 -11.71 -11.70
C TYR A 128 -32.70 -12.79 -12.68
N SER A 129 -32.42 -12.62 -13.98
CA SER A 129 -32.71 -13.64 -15.00
C SER A 129 -31.94 -14.93 -14.72
N LEU A 130 -30.64 -14.84 -14.43
CA LEU A 130 -29.78 -15.98 -14.10
C LEU A 130 -30.28 -16.76 -12.88
N LEU A 131 -30.76 -16.06 -11.85
CA LEU A 131 -31.28 -16.69 -10.63
C LEU A 131 -32.61 -17.38 -10.83
N ARG A 132 -33.48 -16.81 -11.67
CA ARG A 132 -34.76 -17.43 -12.00
C ARG A 132 -34.55 -18.80 -12.65
N ASN A 133 -33.49 -18.92 -13.46
CA ASN A 133 -33.16 -20.14 -14.19
C ASN A 133 -32.17 -21.04 -13.42
N ILE A 134 -31.84 -20.75 -12.16
CA ILE A 134 -30.77 -21.45 -11.43
C ILE A 134 -31.07 -22.94 -11.21
N SER A 135 -32.34 -23.31 -11.14
CA SER A 135 -32.79 -24.71 -11.03
C SER A 135 -32.54 -25.51 -12.31
N GLU A 136 -32.41 -24.84 -13.46
CA GLU A 136 -32.22 -25.46 -14.77
C GLU A 136 -30.73 -25.68 -15.09
N ILE A 137 -29.83 -25.11 -14.29
CA ILE A 137 -28.38 -25.28 -14.42
C ILE A 137 -27.94 -26.58 -13.77
N GLN A 138 -27.29 -27.48 -14.52
CA GLN A 138 -26.74 -28.72 -13.94
C GLN A 138 -25.35 -28.53 -13.31
N ASP A 139 -24.57 -27.56 -13.80
CA ASP A 139 -23.23 -27.27 -13.31
C ASP A 139 -23.26 -26.54 -11.95
N GLU A 140 -22.84 -27.24 -10.89
CA GLU A 140 -22.78 -26.71 -9.52
C GLU A 140 -21.74 -25.60 -9.35
N ASN A 141 -20.64 -25.60 -10.12
CA ASN A 141 -19.66 -24.52 -10.07
C ASN A 141 -20.27 -23.23 -10.64
N LEU A 142 -20.96 -23.32 -11.78
CA LEU A 142 -21.64 -22.18 -12.38
C LEU A 142 -22.76 -21.63 -11.46
N LYS A 143 -23.52 -22.52 -10.80
CA LYS A 143 -24.49 -22.12 -9.77
C LYS A 143 -23.83 -21.36 -8.62
N TYR A 144 -22.68 -21.83 -8.15
CA TYR A 144 -21.91 -21.17 -7.10
C TYR A 144 -21.44 -19.77 -7.55
N GLU A 145 -20.86 -19.65 -8.74
CA GLU A 145 -20.40 -18.38 -9.30
C GLU A 145 -21.55 -17.37 -9.48
N ILE A 146 -22.70 -17.79 -9.99
CA ILE A 146 -23.90 -16.95 -10.12
C ILE A 146 -24.39 -16.44 -8.75
N LYS A 147 -24.46 -17.33 -7.75
CA LYS A 147 -24.84 -16.95 -6.38
C LYS A 147 -23.84 -15.98 -5.76
N ASN A 148 -22.55 -16.20 -5.97
CA ASN A 148 -21.49 -15.32 -5.48
C ASN A 148 -21.58 -13.94 -6.12
N ASN A 149 -21.72 -13.87 -7.44
CA ASN A 149 -21.92 -12.63 -8.18
C ASN A 149 -23.15 -11.85 -7.71
N GLN A 150 -24.24 -12.55 -7.39
CA GLN A 150 -25.43 -11.91 -6.82
C GLN A 150 -25.16 -11.35 -5.42
N ALA A 151 -24.43 -12.07 -4.57
CA ALA A 151 -24.07 -11.60 -3.24
C ALA A 151 -23.21 -10.32 -3.32
N ILE A 152 -22.22 -10.30 -4.20
CA ILE A 152 -21.38 -9.12 -4.49
C ILE A 152 -22.26 -7.97 -5.00
N LEU A 153 -23.13 -8.21 -5.98
CA LEU A 153 -24.03 -7.19 -6.53
C LEU A 153 -24.95 -6.59 -5.46
N LYS A 154 -25.55 -7.44 -4.59
CA LYS A 154 -26.38 -6.99 -3.46
C LYS A 154 -25.58 -6.13 -2.48
N ALA A 155 -24.34 -6.50 -2.19
CA ALA A 155 -23.46 -5.73 -1.33
C ALA A 155 -23.10 -4.37 -1.97
N ILE A 156 -22.83 -4.32 -3.29
CA ILE A 156 -22.57 -3.07 -4.03
C ILE A 156 -23.78 -2.14 -3.92
N ILE A 157 -24.99 -2.65 -4.15
CA ILE A 157 -26.23 -1.85 -4.11
C ILE A 157 -26.47 -1.27 -2.72
N LYS A 158 -26.13 -2.01 -1.66
CA LYS A 158 -26.31 -1.57 -0.26
C LYS A 158 -25.18 -0.65 0.23
N GLY A 159 -24.07 -0.55 -0.51
CA GLY A 159 -22.88 0.15 -0.05
C GLY A 159 -22.05 -0.63 0.98
N ASP A 160 -22.28 -1.94 1.11
CA ASP A 160 -21.74 -2.80 2.16
C ASP A 160 -20.62 -3.73 1.66
N VAL A 161 -19.98 -3.43 0.51
CA VAL A 161 -18.96 -4.33 -0.03
C VAL A 161 -17.69 -4.29 0.80
N LYS A 162 -17.18 -5.47 1.13
CA LYS A 162 -15.92 -5.65 1.82
C LYS A 162 -15.02 -6.61 1.03
N THR A 163 -13.75 -6.27 0.95
CA THR A 163 -12.70 -7.15 0.42
C THR A 163 -11.86 -7.64 1.58
N VAL A 164 -11.76 -8.95 1.74
CA VAL A 164 -10.97 -9.58 2.81
C VAL A 164 -9.70 -10.15 2.20
N ILE A 165 -8.56 -9.68 2.67
CA ILE A 165 -7.26 -10.08 2.18
C ILE A 165 -6.49 -10.71 3.34
N THR A 166 -6.06 -11.95 3.16
CA THR A 166 -5.29 -12.67 4.17
C THR A 166 -3.94 -13.08 3.62
N PHE A 167 -2.89 -12.80 4.39
CA PHE A 167 -1.50 -13.12 4.06
C PHE A 167 -0.67 -13.29 5.33
N GLU A 168 0.56 -13.80 5.20
CA GLU A 168 1.52 -13.80 6.30
C GLU A 168 2.62 -12.79 6.02
N ILE A 169 3.11 -12.16 7.09
CA ILE A 169 4.29 -11.30 7.07
C ILE A 169 5.34 -11.89 8.02
N PRO A 170 6.64 -11.63 7.78
CA PRO A 170 7.70 -12.12 8.66
C PRO A 170 7.59 -11.61 10.09
N PRO A 171 7.60 -10.30 10.40
CA PRO A 171 7.67 -9.86 11.79
C PRO A 171 6.39 -10.22 12.58
N PRO A 172 6.50 -10.74 13.82
CA PRO A 172 5.36 -10.96 14.70
C PRO A 172 4.85 -9.62 15.25
N LEU A 173 3.53 -9.39 15.15
CA LEU A 173 2.82 -8.25 15.71
C LEU A 173 1.97 -8.75 16.87
N PHE A 174 2.36 -8.44 18.10
CA PHE A 174 1.78 -9.04 19.30
C PHE A 174 0.47 -8.37 19.73
N ILE A 175 -0.58 -8.57 18.93
CA ILE A 175 -1.92 -8.04 19.19
C ILE A 175 -2.84 -9.19 19.58
N ASN A 176 -3.34 -9.20 20.82
CA ASN A 176 -4.36 -10.14 21.25
C ASN A 176 -5.70 -9.42 21.39
N GLN A 177 -6.47 -9.42 20.30
CA GLN A 177 -7.84 -8.98 20.37
C GLN A 177 -8.78 -10.05 19.85
N LYS A 178 -9.85 -10.28 20.62
CA LYS A 178 -11.02 -11.05 20.18
C LYS A 178 -11.81 -10.34 19.08
N VAL A 179 -11.58 -9.04 18.89
CA VAL A 179 -12.27 -8.15 17.95
C VAL A 179 -11.23 -7.51 17.02
N PRO A 180 -11.49 -7.39 15.71
CA PRO A 180 -10.57 -6.70 14.80
C PRO A 180 -10.35 -5.22 15.17
N ILE A 181 -9.14 -4.70 14.99
CA ILE A 181 -8.83 -3.28 15.15
C ILE A 181 -9.31 -2.52 13.90
N GLU A 182 -10.20 -1.54 14.10
CA GLU A 182 -10.71 -0.70 13.01
C GLU A 182 -9.93 0.61 12.86
N PHE A 183 -9.64 1.01 11.62
CA PHE A 183 -8.97 2.28 11.31
C PHE A 183 -9.37 2.81 9.93
N ILE A 184 -9.18 4.11 9.71
CA ILE A 184 -9.49 4.77 8.43
C ILE A 184 -8.19 5.09 7.70
N PHE A 185 -8.04 4.57 6.49
CA PHE A 185 -6.92 4.87 5.60
C PHE A 185 -7.45 5.26 4.22
N ASN A 186 -6.97 6.38 3.67
CA ASN A 186 -7.46 6.94 2.39
C ASN A 186 -9.00 7.06 2.31
N ASN A 187 -9.64 7.49 3.41
CA ASN A 187 -11.10 7.62 3.56
C ASN A 187 -11.89 6.29 3.44
N VAL A 188 -11.23 5.14 3.57
CA VAL A 188 -11.86 3.81 3.59
C VAL A 188 -11.68 3.18 4.97
N LEU A 189 -12.75 2.58 5.50
CA LEU A 189 -12.70 1.85 6.76
C LEU A 189 -12.03 0.48 6.56
N HIS A 190 -11.03 0.20 7.37
CA HIS A 190 -10.29 -1.05 7.41
C HIS A 190 -10.50 -1.71 8.78
N ALA A 191 -10.53 -3.04 8.81
CA ALA A 191 -10.52 -3.82 10.04
C ALA A 191 -9.41 -4.88 9.96
N LEU A 192 -8.49 -4.86 10.92
CA LEU A 192 -7.32 -5.73 10.97
C LEU A 192 -7.47 -6.76 12.08
N ASN A 193 -7.31 -8.03 11.72
CA ASN A 193 -7.10 -9.11 12.66
C ASN A 193 -5.69 -9.68 12.47
N VAL A 194 -5.01 -9.96 13.58
CA VAL A 194 -3.66 -10.51 13.61
C VAL A 194 -3.67 -11.80 14.43
N GLU A 195 -3.12 -12.85 13.83
CA GLU A 195 -2.90 -14.13 14.47
C GLU A 195 -1.38 -14.41 14.46
N ILE A 196 -0.81 -14.70 15.62
CA ILE A 196 0.58 -15.16 15.69
C ILE A 196 0.61 -16.63 15.28
N VAL A 197 1.39 -16.93 14.24
CA VAL A 197 1.60 -18.29 13.75
C VAL A 197 3.06 -18.65 13.91
N LYS A 198 3.36 -19.88 14.32
CA LYS A 198 4.75 -20.36 14.36
C LYS A 198 5.28 -20.41 12.93
N ASN A 199 6.51 -19.94 12.75
CA ASN A 199 7.24 -20.19 11.52
C ASN A 199 7.40 -21.72 11.39
N PRO A 200 6.85 -22.35 10.33
CA PRO A 200 6.92 -23.80 10.15
C PRO A 200 8.34 -24.36 10.04
N CYS A 201 9.33 -23.47 10.02
CA CYS A 201 10.70 -23.71 9.64
C CYS A 201 11.68 -23.46 10.78
N SER A 202 11.17 -22.85 11.85
CA SER A 202 11.95 -22.43 13.01
C SER A 202 12.77 -23.55 13.64
N GLY A 203 12.44 -24.83 13.40
CA GLY A 203 13.10 -25.99 14.02
C GLY A 203 12.98 -26.01 15.55
N ILE A 204 12.27 -25.03 16.12
CA ILE A 204 12.13 -24.79 17.55
C ILE A 204 10.73 -25.28 17.93
N GLU A 205 10.69 -26.51 18.41
CA GLU A 205 9.49 -27.06 19.04
C GLU A 205 9.34 -26.40 20.42
N GLY A 206 8.28 -25.64 20.61
CA GLY A 206 7.93 -25.12 21.93
C GLY A 206 7.60 -26.30 22.84
N GLY A 207 8.38 -26.50 23.90
CA GLY A 207 8.06 -27.49 24.92
C GLY A 207 6.79 -27.07 25.69
N GLY A 208 5.69 -27.83 25.53
CA GLY A 208 4.43 -27.64 26.27
C GLY A 208 3.60 -26.41 25.84
N ASP A 209 2.75 -25.92 26.76
CA ASP A 209 1.86 -24.75 26.58
C ASP A 209 2.60 -23.39 26.55
N GLY A 210 3.93 -23.40 26.50
CA GLY A 210 4.76 -22.19 26.52
C GLY A 210 4.88 -21.52 25.15
N PHE A 211 4.94 -20.19 25.15
CA PHE A 211 5.35 -19.38 24.02
C PHE A 211 6.88 -19.28 23.96
N VAL A 212 7.45 -19.52 22.79
CA VAL A 212 8.88 -19.32 22.51
C VAL A 212 9.01 -18.20 21.49
N GLY A 213 9.84 -17.21 21.79
CA GLY A 213 10.09 -16.06 20.94
C GLY A 213 11.56 -15.70 20.86
N ILE A 214 11.88 -14.89 19.87
CA ILE A 214 13.19 -14.27 19.71
C ILE A 214 13.05 -12.79 20.02
N ILE A 215 14.02 -12.25 20.75
CA ILE A 215 14.11 -10.81 20.96
C ILE A 215 14.33 -10.17 19.60
N GLU A 216 13.44 -9.25 19.22
CA GLU A 216 13.51 -8.55 17.93
C GLU A 216 13.46 -9.53 16.74
N ASP A 217 12.42 -10.37 16.68
CA ASP A 217 12.20 -11.35 15.60
C ASP A 217 11.80 -10.69 14.25
N LYS A 218 12.65 -9.79 13.77
CA LYS A 218 12.49 -8.96 12.58
C LYS A 218 12.18 -9.76 11.32
N PHE A 219 12.77 -10.94 11.20
CA PHE A 219 12.65 -11.81 10.03
C PHE A 219 11.64 -12.95 10.23
N GLY A 220 10.91 -12.96 11.35
CA GLY A 220 9.88 -13.96 11.62
C GLY A 220 10.40 -15.37 11.70
N LEU A 221 11.57 -15.56 12.28
CA LEU A 221 12.31 -16.81 12.29
C LEU A 221 11.69 -17.84 13.22
N VAL A 222 10.98 -17.40 14.28
CA VAL A 222 10.21 -18.28 15.15
C VAL A 222 8.72 -18.03 15.02
N ASN A 223 8.31 -16.76 14.98
CA ASN A 223 6.90 -16.41 14.92
C ASN A 223 6.66 -15.44 13.77
N ARG A 224 5.58 -15.66 13.03
CA ARG A 224 5.11 -14.80 11.94
C ARG A 224 3.74 -14.23 12.29
N SER A 225 3.36 -13.16 11.63
CA SER A 225 1.99 -12.65 11.73
C SER A 225 1.17 -13.08 10.55
N LYS A 226 0.07 -13.78 10.80
CA LYS A 226 -1.00 -13.98 9.83
C LYS A 226 -1.98 -12.83 9.94
N ILE A 227 -2.01 -12.03 8.88
CA ILE A 227 -2.80 -10.82 8.76
C ILE A 227 -4.10 -11.17 8.04
N THR A 228 -5.24 -10.76 8.61
CA THR A 228 -6.52 -10.72 7.92
C THR A 228 -7.02 -9.28 7.91
N LEU A 229 -6.96 -8.65 6.75
CA LEU A 229 -7.36 -7.27 6.54
C LEU A 229 -8.68 -7.21 5.79
N THR A 230 -9.68 -6.58 6.39
CA THR A 230 -10.98 -6.31 5.76
C THR A 230 -11.01 -4.86 5.32
N ILE A 231 -11.11 -4.61 4.03
CA ILE A 231 -11.20 -3.28 3.43
C ILE A 231 -12.66 -3.05 3.04
N SER A 232 -13.30 -1.98 3.54
CA SER A 232 -14.71 -1.65 3.25
C SER A 232 -14.88 -1.02 1.87
N LYS A 233 -14.39 -1.72 0.85
CA LYS A 233 -14.43 -1.37 -0.56
C LYS A 233 -14.31 -2.65 -1.40
N TYR A 234 -14.86 -2.66 -2.61
CA TYR A 234 -14.56 -3.72 -3.57
C TYR A 234 -13.18 -3.46 -4.22
N ILE A 235 -12.34 -4.49 -4.27
CA ILE A 235 -11.09 -4.44 -5.03
C ILE A 235 -11.05 -5.64 -5.96
N ASN A 236 -11.06 -5.40 -7.27
CA ASN A 236 -10.96 -6.47 -8.24
C ASN A 236 -9.63 -7.25 -8.05
N PRO A 237 -9.66 -8.55 -7.74
CA PRO A 237 -8.46 -9.34 -7.46
C PRO A 237 -7.55 -9.49 -8.69
N ASP A 238 -8.15 -9.39 -9.90
CA ASP A 238 -7.45 -9.49 -11.17
C ASP A 238 -6.85 -8.16 -11.65
N GLU A 239 -7.24 -7.04 -11.03
CA GLU A 239 -6.71 -5.73 -11.40
C GLU A 239 -5.21 -5.64 -11.04
N ARG A 240 -4.41 -5.24 -12.02
CA ARG A 240 -2.97 -5.04 -11.86
C ARG A 240 -2.66 -3.56 -11.73
N ALA A 241 -1.88 -3.21 -10.73
CA ALA A 241 -1.32 -1.88 -10.54
C ALA A 241 0.12 -1.85 -11.04
N ASN A 242 0.48 -0.78 -11.76
CA ASN A 242 1.87 -0.54 -12.14
C ASN A 242 2.65 -0.09 -10.91
N ILE A 243 3.84 -0.66 -10.72
CA ILE A 243 4.78 -0.28 -9.66
C ILE A 243 6.11 0.12 -10.27
N LYS A 244 6.74 1.13 -9.67
CA LYS A 244 8.09 1.54 -10.01
C LYS A 244 9.06 0.77 -9.11
N THR A 245 9.80 -0.18 -9.68
CA THR A 245 10.85 -0.90 -8.99
C THR A 245 12.08 -1.01 -9.87
N PHE A 246 13.24 -1.25 -9.26
CA PHE A 246 14.47 -1.58 -9.99
C PHE A 246 14.48 -3.02 -10.52
N SER A 247 13.36 -3.76 -10.41
CA SER A 247 13.23 -5.11 -10.94
C SER A 247 12.38 -5.14 -12.21
N ASP A 248 12.54 -6.18 -13.02
CA ASP A 248 11.79 -6.38 -14.26
C ASP A 248 10.27 -6.49 -14.04
N LYS A 249 9.84 -6.75 -12.79
CA LYS A 249 8.44 -6.77 -12.40
C LYS A 249 7.91 -5.35 -12.19
N ASN A 250 7.15 -4.87 -13.16
CA ASN A 250 6.51 -3.56 -13.15
C ASN A 250 5.02 -3.60 -12.72
N GLN A 251 4.48 -4.77 -12.39
CA GLN A 251 3.07 -4.94 -12.04
C GLN A 251 2.85 -5.89 -10.86
N ILE A 252 1.89 -5.56 -10.01
CA ILE A 252 1.39 -6.39 -8.90
C ILE A 252 -0.13 -6.34 -8.82
N SER A 253 -0.74 -7.27 -8.06
CA SER A 253 -2.18 -7.19 -7.77
C SER A 253 -2.48 -5.91 -7.00
N LYS A 254 -3.49 -5.17 -7.43
CA LYS A 254 -3.95 -3.95 -6.74
C LYS A 254 -4.47 -4.26 -5.34
N ALA A 255 -5.16 -5.38 -5.16
CA ALA A 255 -5.62 -5.84 -3.84
C ALA A 255 -4.44 -6.00 -2.88
N LEU A 256 -3.35 -6.65 -3.32
CA LEU A 256 -2.15 -6.80 -2.49
C LEU A 256 -1.47 -5.45 -2.20
N LEU A 257 -1.40 -4.55 -3.18
CA LEU A 257 -0.82 -3.22 -3.00
C LEU A 257 -1.60 -2.39 -1.96
N ASP A 258 -2.93 -2.35 -2.09
CA ASP A 258 -3.80 -1.61 -1.18
C ASP A 258 -3.73 -2.20 0.25
N ALA A 259 -3.65 -3.53 0.35
CA ALA A 259 -3.46 -4.21 1.64
C ALA A 259 -2.11 -3.89 2.29
N ILE A 260 -1.02 -3.89 1.52
CA ILE A 260 0.32 -3.55 2.03
C ILE A 260 0.38 -2.09 2.46
N ASN A 261 -0.18 -1.17 1.68
CA ASN A 261 -0.17 0.26 1.99
C ASN A 261 -0.95 0.56 3.29
N SER A 262 -2.14 -0.03 3.45
CA SER A 262 -2.94 0.12 4.66
C SER A 262 -2.32 -0.58 5.86
N LEU A 263 -1.69 -1.75 5.68
CA LEU A 263 -0.92 -2.41 6.73
C LEU A 263 0.30 -1.59 7.15
N ASN A 264 1.02 -0.96 6.22
CA ASN A 264 2.17 -0.11 6.55
C ASN A 264 1.75 1.17 7.28
N TYR A 265 0.58 1.72 6.95
CA TYR A 265 -0.04 2.77 7.76
C TYR A 265 -0.24 2.29 9.20
N PHE A 266 -0.83 1.11 9.39
CA PHE A 266 -1.01 0.51 10.71
C PHE A 266 0.32 0.26 11.44
N ILE A 267 1.30 -0.36 10.78
CA ILE A 267 2.62 -0.69 11.35
C ILE A 267 3.35 0.58 11.81
N GLY A 268 3.29 1.68 11.04
CA GLY A 268 3.89 2.94 11.46
C GLY A 268 3.36 3.42 12.82
N HIS A 269 2.03 3.33 13.02
CA HIS A 269 1.40 3.74 14.28
C HIS A 269 1.69 2.74 15.41
N TYR A 270 1.71 1.44 15.08
CA TYR A 270 2.10 0.38 16.01
C TYR A 270 3.51 0.64 16.55
N ARG A 271 4.51 0.83 15.67
CA ARG A 271 5.91 1.09 16.07
C ARG A 271 6.04 2.30 16.99
N VAL A 272 5.30 3.37 16.72
CA VAL A 272 5.30 4.60 17.55
C VAL A 272 4.74 4.35 18.94
N VAL A 273 3.71 3.51 19.07
CA VAL A 273 3.08 3.23 20.37
C VAL A 273 3.87 2.21 21.18
N THR A 274 4.42 1.18 20.54
CA THR A 274 5.09 0.08 21.23
C THR A 274 6.59 0.30 21.40
N GLY A 275 7.19 1.17 20.57
CA GLY A 275 8.64 1.32 20.49
C GLY A 275 9.34 0.17 19.78
N ASP A 276 8.60 -0.77 19.15
CA ASP A 276 9.15 -1.92 18.41
C ASP A 276 9.82 -1.48 17.10
N TYR A 277 10.96 -0.80 17.22
CA TYR A 277 11.68 -0.16 16.13
C TYR A 277 12.11 -1.14 15.02
N TRP A 278 12.33 -2.40 15.39
CA TRP A 278 12.80 -3.51 14.55
C TRP A 278 11.75 -4.01 13.55
N ILE A 279 10.47 -3.67 13.71
CA ILE A 279 9.40 -4.03 12.77
C ILE A 279 9.50 -3.14 11.52
N GLU A 280 9.71 -3.75 10.35
CA GLU A 280 9.86 -3.01 9.10
C GLU A 280 8.54 -2.74 8.38
N THR A 281 8.59 -1.78 7.46
CA THR A 281 7.57 -1.65 6.43
C THR A 281 7.55 -2.88 5.53
N ILE A 282 6.37 -3.41 5.31
CA ILE A 282 6.14 -4.60 4.49
C ILE A 282 6.16 -4.20 3.02
N PHE A 283 6.82 -5.01 2.20
CA PHE A 283 6.76 -4.87 0.74
C PHE A 283 6.38 -6.19 0.09
N TYR A 284 5.95 -6.14 -1.18
CA TYR A 284 5.28 -7.26 -1.83
C TYR A 284 6.12 -8.55 -1.96
N LYS A 285 7.46 -8.49 -1.87
CA LYS A 285 8.30 -9.70 -1.91
C LYS A 285 8.39 -10.41 -0.55
N MET A 286 8.00 -9.75 0.54
CA MET A 286 7.88 -10.38 1.86
C MET A 286 6.62 -11.24 1.99
N VAL A 287 5.69 -11.12 1.03
CA VAL A 287 4.43 -11.87 1.00
C VAL A 287 4.54 -12.98 -0.05
N GLU A 288 4.78 -14.21 0.40
CA GLU A 288 4.91 -15.38 -0.48
C GLU A 288 3.58 -15.73 -1.16
N THR A 289 2.51 -15.74 -0.38
CA THR A 289 1.15 -16.06 -0.83
C THR A 289 0.15 -15.16 -0.12
N PHE A 290 -0.83 -14.67 -0.88
CA PHE A 290 -1.97 -13.93 -0.35
C PHE A 290 -3.24 -14.48 -0.97
N ASN A 291 -4.34 -14.34 -0.24
CA ASN A 291 -5.64 -14.69 -0.76
C ASN A 291 -6.56 -13.48 -0.62
N CYS A 292 -7.30 -13.20 -1.68
CA CYS A 292 -8.24 -12.10 -1.76
C CYS A 292 -9.63 -12.70 -1.94
N ASN A 293 -10.49 -12.51 -0.95
CA ASN A 293 -11.83 -13.02 -0.96
C ASN A 293 -12.83 -11.88 -0.81
N HIS A 294 -13.81 -11.89 -1.70
CA HIS A 294 -15.09 -11.23 -1.46
C HIS A 294 -16.00 -12.27 -0.81
N LEU A 295 -15.71 -12.62 0.45
CA LEU A 295 -16.25 -13.78 1.17
C LEU A 295 -16.11 -15.13 0.42
N GLY A 296 -15.12 -15.97 0.82
CA GLY A 296 -15.07 -17.41 0.51
C GLY A 296 -13.70 -18.03 0.13
N ILE A 297 -13.00 -18.56 1.14
CA ILE A 297 -11.92 -19.60 1.20
C ILE A 297 -10.57 -19.38 0.46
N ILE A 298 -9.48 -19.87 1.09
CA ILE A 298 -8.06 -19.54 0.94
C ILE A 298 -7.22 -20.82 1.04
N ARG A 299 -6.13 -20.98 0.27
CA ARG A 299 -5.07 -21.99 0.49
C ARG A 299 -3.65 -21.39 0.43
N LYS A 300 -2.70 -22.02 1.13
CA LYS A 300 -1.28 -21.60 1.30
C LYS A 300 -0.29 -22.77 1.09
N VAL A 301 0.97 -22.44 0.81
CA VAL A 301 2.14 -23.32 0.64
C VAL A 301 3.34 -22.77 1.45
N GLN A 302 4.27 -23.66 1.80
CA GLN A 302 5.24 -23.62 2.92
C GLN A 302 6.70 -23.68 2.41
N CYS A 303 7.68 -23.07 3.10
CA CYS A 303 9.12 -23.22 2.76
C CYS A 303 10.06 -22.90 3.94
N THR A 304 11.15 -23.66 4.13
CA THR A 304 11.99 -23.71 5.36
C THR A 304 13.35 -23.03 5.38
N SER A 305 13.70 -22.37 6.49
CA SER A 305 15.05 -21.91 6.87
C SER A 305 15.32 -22.04 8.39
N SER A 306 16.59 -22.29 8.75
CA SER A 306 17.09 -22.53 10.12
C SER A 306 17.84 -21.32 10.71
N THR A 307 17.91 -21.22 12.04
CA THR A 307 18.61 -20.14 12.76
C THR A 307 19.61 -20.64 13.79
N LYS A 308 20.77 -19.99 13.86
CA LYS A 308 21.75 -20.07 14.94
C LYS A 308 22.09 -18.65 15.38
N ASP A 309 22.47 -18.47 16.64
CA ASP A 309 22.94 -17.22 17.27
C ASP A 309 21.88 -16.18 17.72
N GLN A 310 20.63 -16.59 17.94
CA GLN A 310 19.55 -15.67 18.36
C GLN A 310 19.21 -15.77 19.85
N GLY A 311 19.00 -14.62 20.51
CA GLY A 311 18.50 -14.56 21.89
C GLY A 311 17.05 -15.01 21.98
N MET A 312 16.83 -16.22 22.51
CA MET A 312 15.49 -16.78 22.70
C MET A 312 14.98 -16.48 24.11
N TYR A 313 13.68 -16.25 24.22
CA TYR A 313 12.97 -16.24 25.50
C TYR A 313 11.80 -17.22 25.47
N ILE A 314 11.51 -17.78 26.64
CA ILE A 314 10.38 -18.69 26.87
C ILE A 314 9.46 -18.01 27.87
N SER A 315 8.18 -17.94 27.55
CA SER A 315 7.14 -17.33 28.39
C SER A 315 5.91 -18.24 28.44
N PRO A 316 5.14 -18.25 29.53
CA PRO A 316 3.86 -18.97 29.57
C PRO A 316 2.82 -18.44 28.56
N ARG A 317 2.98 -17.22 28.07
CA ARG A 317 2.08 -16.56 27.12
C ARG A 317 2.86 -15.66 26.16
N ALA A 318 2.35 -15.47 24.95
CA ALA A 318 2.92 -14.48 24.04
C ALA A 318 2.83 -13.06 24.64
N PRO A 319 3.81 -12.17 24.39
CA PRO A 319 3.87 -10.83 24.97
C PRO A 319 2.91 -9.86 24.27
N TYR A 320 1.62 -10.16 24.33
CA TYR A 320 0.59 -9.34 23.72
C TYR A 320 0.49 -7.95 24.36
N LEU A 321 0.16 -6.94 23.55
CA LEU A 321 -0.13 -5.59 24.03
C LEU A 321 -1.16 -5.61 25.16
N ASN A 322 -0.88 -4.81 26.20
CA ASN A 322 -1.82 -4.61 27.28
C ASN A 322 -2.97 -3.68 26.84
N ALA A 323 -4.00 -3.53 27.68
CA ALA A 323 -5.17 -2.71 27.35
C ALA A 323 -4.82 -1.23 27.13
N ALA A 324 -3.86 -0.67 27.86
CA ALA A 324 -3.46 0.73 27.74
C ALA A 324 -2.75 0.99 26.39
N ASP A 325 -1.86 0.09 25.97
CA ASP A 325 -1.17 0.18 24.68
C ASP A 325 -2.14 0.03 23.51
N LEU A 326 -3.14 -0.85 23.64
CA LEU A 326 -4.20 -1.00 22.64
C LEU A 326 -5.09 0.25 22.53
N ASP A 327 -5.43 0.87 23.66
CA ASP A 327 -6.18 2.14 23.67
C ASP A 327 -5.35 3.27 23.04
N ASN A 328 -4.05 3.33 23.35
CA ASN A 328 -3.12 4.29 22.77
C ASN A 328 -2.98 4.08 21.26
N LEU A 329 -2.86 2.84 20.80
CA LEU A 329 -2.83 2.47 19.39
C LEU A 329 -4.12 2.92 18.67
N THR A 330 -5.27 2.64 19.27
CA THR A 330 -6.58 3.01 18.70
C THR A 330 -6.75 4.53 18.59
N LYS A 331 -6.22 5.29 19.56
CA LYS A 331 -6.18 6.76 19.49
C LYS A 331 -5.18 7.24 18.45
N CYS A 332 -3.99 6.64 18.39
CA CYS A 332 -2.92 7.00 17.48
C CYS A 332 -3.35 6.80 16.01
N LEU A 333 -4.07 5.71 15.70
CA LEU A 333 -4.61 5.41 14.37
C LEU A 333 -5.63 6.44 13.83
N LYS A 334 -6.09 7.38 14.67
CA LYS A 334 -6.93 8.52 14.23
C LYS A 334 -6.10 9.71 13.74
N ILE A 335 -4.80 9.73 14.04
CA ILE A 335 -3.88 10.78 13.63
C ILE A 335 -3.44 10.49 12.19
N LYS A 336 -3.59 11.48 11.30
CA LYS A 336 -3.26 11.28 9.88
C LYS A 336 -1.76 11.17 9.61
N ALA A 337 -0.95 11.90 10.38
CA ALA A 337 0.49 11.96 10.20
C ALA A 337 1.20 11.85 11.55
N LEU A 338 2.05 10.84 11.67
CA LEU A 338 2.90 10.64 12.84
C LEU A 338 4.00 11.72 12.89
N PRO A 339 4.47 12.12 14.09
CA PRO A 339 5.59 13.03 14.21
C PRO A 339 6.84 12.46 13.52
N LEU A 340 7.37 13.19 12.54
CA LEU A 340 8.51 12.74 11.73
C LEU A 340 9.73 12.40 12.59
N TRP A 341 10.01 13.19 13.62
CA TRP A 341 11.13 12.92 14.53
C TRP A 341 11.05 11.54 15.20
N ASN A 342 9.84 11.10 15.56
CA ASN A 342 9.66 9.83 16.25
C ASN A 342 9.86 8.65 15.27
N ILE A 343 9.34 8.78 14.05
CA ILE A 343 9.62 7.80 12.98
C ILE A 343 11.14 7.70 12.73
N LEU A 344 11.83 8.83 12.61
CA LEU A 344 13.27 8.86 12.35
C LEU A 344 14.11 8.31 13.51
N LEU A 345 13.67 8.50 14.77
CA LEU A 345 14.31 7.86 15.93
C LEU A 345 14.20 6.33 15.85
N LEU A 346 13.00 5.81 15.54
CA LEU A 346 12.79 4.37 15.40
C LEU A 346 13.59 3.81 14.22
N ASP A 347 13.67 4.53 13.11
CA ASP A 347 14.49 4.14 11.97
C ASP A 347 15.99 4.16 12.32
N ALA A 348 16.46 5.14 13.11
CA ALA A 348 17.84 5.19 13.58
C ALA A 348 18.21 3.96 14.43
N LYS A 349 17.33 3.56 15.36
CA LYS A 349 17.50 2.34 16.15
C LYS A 349 17.53 1.08 15.29
N ASP A 350 16.67 1.02 14.27
CA ASP A 350 16.65 -0.09 13.33
C ASP A 350 17.92 -0.18 12.45
N TYR A 351 18.42 0.95 11.98
CA TYR A 351 19.69 1.00 11.26
C TYR A 351 20.85 0.57 12.16
N LEU A 352 20.86 0.97 13.43
CA LEU A 352 21.85 0.55 14.41
C LEU A 352 21.81 -0.97 14.62
N LEU A 353 20.62 -1.56 14.78
CA LEU A 353 20.43 -3.01 14.88
C LEU A 353 21.00 -3.76 13.67
N ARG A 354 20.82 -3.20 12.46
CA ARG A 354 21.35 -3.76 11.21
C ARG A 354 22.83 -3.40 10.94
N ARG A 355 23.51 -2.73 11.87
CA ARG A 355 24.88 -2.23 11.75
C ARG A 355 25.10 -1.26 10.58
N ASN A 356 24.04 -0.55 10.19
CA ASN A 356 24.11 0.49 9.19
C ASN A 356 24.30 1.87 9.83
N TYR A 357 25.49 2.10 10.39
CA TYR A 357 25.74 3.21 11.32
C TYR A 357 25.64 4.59 10.67
N ARG A 358 26.00 4.73 9.39
CA ARG A 358 25.88 6.00 8.67
C ARG A 358 24.42 6.42 8.58
N GLU A 359 23.55 5.51 8.16
CA GLU A 359 22.11 5.70 8.06
C GLU A 359 21.47 5.95 9.42
N ALA A 360 21.96 5.30 10.48
CA ALA A 360 21.55 5.60 11.85
C ALA A 360 21.87 7.05 12.23
N ILE A 361 23.10 7.52 11.95
CA ILE A 361 23.52 8.90 12.23
C ILE A 361 22.74 9.91 11.37
N TYR A 362 22.44 9.58 10.12
CA TYR A 362 21.56 10.38 9.26
C TYR A 362 20.15 10.53 9.86
N ALA A 363 19.52 9.40 10.17
CA ALA A 363 18.16 9.37 10.68
C ALA A 363 18.04 10.11 12.02
N ILE A 364 18.96 9.88 12.97
CA ILE A 364 18.92 10.53 14.29
C ILE A 364 19.13 12.04 14.22
N ASN A 365 20.00 12.52 13.31
CA ASN A 365 20.18 13.95 13.11
C ASN A 365 18.93 14.60 12.47
N GLY A 366 18.28 13.91 11.53
CA GLY A 366 17.00 14.34 11.00
C GLY A 366 15.89 14.37 12.06
N ALA A 367 15.88 13.38 12.97
CA ALA A 367 14.97 13.33 14.10
C ALA A 367 15.17 14.53 15.01
N PHE A 368 16.42 14.78 15.39
CA PHE A 368 16.81 15.91 16.24
C PHE A 368 16.42 17.26 15.65
N GLU A 369 16.75 17.53 14.39
CA GLU A 369 16.42 18.82 13.76
C GLU A 369 14.90 19.02 13.63
N ASN A 370 14.16 17.96 13.33
CA ASN A 370 12.70 18.04 13.27
C ASN A 370 12.09 18.30 14.65
N TYR A 371 12.53 17.57 15.68
CA TYR A 371 12.07 17.73 17.06
C TYR A 371 12.37 19.13 17.60
N LEU A 372 13.63 19.57 17.46
CA LEU A 372 14.05 20.90 17.90
C LEU A 372 13.20 22.00 17.27
N MET A 373 12.91 21.92 15.97
CA MET A 373 12.08 22.94 15.30
C MET A 373 10.65 22.98 15.81
N LEU A 374 10.06 21.83 16.15
CA LEU A 374 8.72 21.73 16.72
C LEU A 374 8.69 22.33 18.13
N ARG A 375 9.60 21.87 19.00
CA ARG A 375 9.70 22.34 20.39
C ARG A 375 10.08 23.81 20.49
N ALA A 376 11.03 24.27 19.67
CA ALA A 376 11.39 25.69 19.61
C ALA A 376 10.22 26.57 19.20
N ARG A 377 9.38 26.12 18.24
CA ARG A 377 8.17 26.86 17.89
C ARG A 377 7.25 26.97 19.09
N GLU A 378 7.00 25.88 19.80
CA GLU A 378 6.14 25.86 20.99
C GLU A 378 6.67 26.76 22.11
N ILE A 379 7.95 26.63 22.46
CA ILE A 379 8.60 27.40 23.52
C ILE A 379 8.63 28.89 23.17
N LEU A 380 9.16 29.26 22.00
CA LEU A 380 9.29 30.66 21.60
C LEU A 380 7.94 31.32 21.39
N SER A 381 6.93 30.61 20.86
CA SER A 381 5.60 31.19 20.65
C SER A 381 4.91 31.59 21.95
N LYS A 382 5.20 30.91 23.07
CA LYS A 382 4.65 31.28 24.39
C LYS A 382 5.15 32.64 24.87
N VAL A 383 6.38 33.01 24.53
CA VAL A 383 7.04 34.23 25.04
C VAL A 383 7.00 35.36 24.02
N TRP A 384 7.21 35.07 22.73
CA TRP A 384 7.30 36.06 21.66
C TRP A 384 6.00 36.21 20.86
N GLY A 385 5.05 35.28 21.04
CA GLY A 385 3.87 35.17 20.18
C GLY A 385 4.16 34.36 18.91
N GLU A 386 3.11 33.72 18.39
CA GLU A 386 3.21 32.74 17.29
C GLU A 386 3.81 33.34 16.01
N LYS A 387 3.46 34.59 15.68
CA LYS A 387 3.95 35.26 14.48
C LYS A 387 5.45 35.50 14.54
N ASP A 388 5.95 36.03 15.65
CA ASP A 388 7.35 36.43 15.78
C ASP A 388 8.26 35.20 15.92
N ALA A 389 7.81 34.17 16.65
CA ALA A 389 8.49 32.88 16.70
C ALA A 389 8.60 32.23 15.32
N ASN A 390 7.51 32.22 14.54
CA ASN A 390 7.52 31.68 13.18
C ASN A 390 8.37 32.51 12.22
N ASP A 391 8.35 33.84 12.32
CA ASP A 391 9.18 34.73 11.53
C ASP A 391 10.67 34.45 11.79
N TYR A 392 11.07 34.32 13.07
CA TYR A 392 12.43 33.95 13.46
C TYR A 392 12.85 32.58 12.90
N LEU A 393 12.04 31.54 13.13
CA LEU A 393 12.35 30.17 12.70
C LEU A 393 12.36 30.01 11.18
N LYS A 394 11.62 30.83 10.43
CA LYS A 394 11.67 30.89 8.96
C LYS A 394 12.83 31.74 8.42
N GLY A 395 13.69 32.25 9.30
CA GLY A 395 14.86 33.02 8.93
C GLY A 395 14.53 34.42 8.42
N LYS A 396 13.42 35.01 8.87
CA LYS A 396 13.14 36.42 8.56
C LYS A 396 14.26 37.27 9.16
N PRO A 397 14.96 38.07 8.33
CA PRO A 397 16.07 38.86 8.83
C PRO A 397 15.59 39.84 9.89
N ALA A 398 16.13 39.70 11.09
CA ALA A 398 15.82 40.56 12.22
C ALA A 398 17.10 41.30 12.62
N PHE A 399 17.01 42.63 12.67
CA PHE A 399 18.17 43.49 12.93
C PHE A 399 18.88 43.12 14.24
N ARG A 400 18.10 42.82 15.29
CA ARG A 400 18.60 42.43 16.62
C ARG A 400 19.62 41.28 16.59
N TYR A 401 19.45 40.33 15.67
CA TYR A 401 20.19 39.06 15.61
C TYR A 401 21.18 38.99 14.44
N HIS A 402 21.20 39.99 13.57
CA HIS A 402 22.02 39.94 12.35
C HIS A 402 23.48 40.35 12.61
N LYS A 403 24.45 39.65 11.99
CA LYS A 403 25.89 39.95 12.11
C LYS A 403 26.27 41.39 11.75
N LEU A 404 25.46 42.03 10.90
CA LEU A 404 25.66 43.41 10.46
C LEU A 404 25.14 44.47 11.44
N ARG A 405 24.47 44.09 12.54
CA ARG A 405 23.95 45.03 13.55
C ARG A 405 25.02 45.95 14.12
N LYS A 406 26.26 45.46 14.22
CA LYS A 406 27.43 46.25 14.69
C LYS A 406 27.98 47.20 13.62
N ARG A 407 27.50 47.15 12.37
CA ARG A 407 28.07 47.84 11.20
C ARG A 407 27.09 48.75 10.47
N ILE A 408 25.79 48.48 10.56
CA ILE A 408 24.73 49.30 9.94
C ILE A 408 23.63 49.58 10.95
N ASN A 409 22.91 50.69 10.79
CA ASN A 409 21.74 50.99 11.60
C ASN A 409 20.49 50.21 11.11
N GLU A 410 19.46 50.16 11.95
CA GLU A 410 18.23 49.40 11.70
C GLU A 410 17.50 49.85 10.43
N GLU A 411 17.50 51.16 10.16
CA GLU A 411 16.85 51.71 8.98
C GLU A 411 17.53 51.25 7.68
N THR A 412 18.87 51.28 7.65
CA THR A 412 19.67 50.79 6.52
C THR A 412 19.51 49.28 6.36
N PHE A 413 19.49 48.53 7.47
CA PHE A 413 19.20 47.10 7.45
C PHE A 413 17.85 46.80 6.81
N ASN A 414 16.78 47.48 7.26
CA ASN A 414 15.43 47.29 6.72
C ASN A 414 15.33 47.66 5.24
N LYS A 415 16.06 48.70 4.80
CA LYS A 415 16.19 49.03 3.36
C LYS A 415 16.88 47.91 2.59
N CYS A 416 17.96 47.33 3.11
CA CYS A 416 18.68 46.22 2.47
C CYS A 416 17.85 44.93 2.42
N VAL A 417 17.06 44.64 3.46
CA VAL A 417 16.11 43.51 3.46
C VAL A 417 15.02 43.73 2.39
N LYS A 418 14.43 44.93 2.31
CA LYS A 418 13.43 45.26 1.28
C LYS A 418 13.97 45.16 -0.15
N LYS A 419 15.25 45.51 -0.35
CA LYS A 419 15.95 45.40 -1.64
C LYS A 419 16.44 43.98 -1.97
N GLY A 420 16.24 43.01 -1.08
CA GLY A 420 16.72 41.63 -1.27
C GLY A 420 18.23 41.46 -1.14
N ILE A 421 18.96 42.47 -0.65
CA ILE A 421 20.42 42.41 -0.43
C ILE A 421 20.73 41.55 0.79
N ILE A 422 19.87 41.61 1.81
CA ILE A 422 19.95 40.73 2.98
C ILE A 422 18.91 39.63 2.79
N GLU A 423 19.41 38.44 2.49
CA GLU A 423 18.58 37.25 2.27
C GLU A 423 18.06 36.67 3.58
N LYS A 424 16.98 35.90 3.46
CA LYS A 424 16.48 35.09 4.57
C LYS A 424 17.52 34.05 4.93
N MET A 425 17.83 33.94 6.22
CA MET A 425 18.78 32.97 6.74
C MET A 425 18.15 32.25 7.93
N VAL A 426 17.88 30.95 7.76
CA VAL A 426 17.33 30.12 8.84
C VAL A 426 18.35 30.08 9.98
N PRO A 427 17.93 30.29 11.24
CA PRO A 427 18.84 30.24 12.38
C PRO A 427 19.46 28.85 12.49
N SER A 428 20.74 28.80 12.89
CA SER A 428 21.39 27.53 13.17
C SER A 428 20.79 26.86 14.40
N THR A 429 20.95 25.54 14.52
CA THR A 429 20.51 24.77 15.70
C THR A 429 21.00 25.40 17.00
N ASN A 430 22.26 25.82 17.08
CA ASN A 430 22.80 26.45 18.29
C ASN A 430 22.15 27.82 18.56
N GLN A 431 21.78 28.59 17.52
CA GLN A 431 21.03 29.83 17.72
C GLN A 431 19.63 29.56 18.26
N ILE A 432 18.93 28.57 17.70
CA ILE A 432 17.60 28.16 18.15
C ILE A 432 17.64 27.71 19.61
N LEU A 433 18.58 26.82 19.95
CA LEU A 433 18.76 26.29 21.31
C LEU A 433 19.06 27.40 22.31
N LYS A 434 19.96 28.35 21.97
CA LYS A 434 20.28 29.48 22.85
C LYS A 434 19.07 30.36 23.12
N GLU A 435 18.30 30.70 22.09
CA GLU A 435 17.10 31.52 22.28
C GLU A 435 16.06 30.77 23.12
N CYS A 436 15.88 29.46 22.93
CA CYS A 436 14.98 28.65 23.75
C CYS A 436 15.45 28.59 25.22
N PHE A 437 16.74 28.34 25.45
CA PHE A 437 17.35 28.29 26.79
C PHE A 437 17.23 29.63 27.53
N ASN A 438 17.34 30.75 26.81
CA ASN A 438 17.21 32.08 27.40
C ASN A 438 15.77 32.41 27.84
N VAL A 439 14.76 31.80 27.23
CA VAL A 439 13.35 32.10 27.51
C VAL A 439 12.65 31.00 28.31
N HIS A 440 13.28 29.83 28.45
CA HIS A 440 12.73 28.68 29.14
C HIS A 440 13.84 27.95 29.90
N GLU A 441 13.65 27.82 31.21
CA GLU A 441 14.58 27.10 32.07
C GLU A 441 14.36 25.58 31.89
N LEU A 442 15.40 24.90 31.40
CA LEU A 442 15.35 23.49 31.02
C LEU A 442 15.83 22.53 32.12
N GLY A 443 16.17 23.04 33.32
CA GLY A 443 16.66 22.23 34.44
C GLY A 443 18.04 21.57 34.19
N ILE A 444 18.71 21.94 33.10
CA ILE A 444 20.06 21.51 32.69
C ILE A 444 20.90 22.76 32.42
N ASP A 445 22.21 22.69 32.64
CA ASP A 445 23.09 23.79 32.26
C ASP A 445 23.37 23.81 30.75
N TRP A 446 23.87 24.95 30.26
CA TRP A 446 24.14 25.11 28.83
C TRP A 446 25.28 24.22 28.33
N GLU A 447 26.28 23.92 29.17
CA GLU A 447 27.46 23.13 28.78
C GLU A 447 27.08 21.66 28.59
N GLU A 448 26.26 21.13 29.48
CA GLU A 448 25.72 19.77 29.40
C GLU A 448 24.78 19.62 28.20
N LEU A 449 23.92 20.61 27.94
CA LEU A 449 23.05 20.64 26.75
C LEU A 449 23.87 20.70 25.44
N ASP A 450 24.87 21.57 25.36
CA ASP A 450 25.75 21.69 24.19
C ASP A 450 26.58 20.41 23.98
N GLY A 451 27.04 19.78 25.06
CA GLY A 451 27.73 18.50 25.04
C GLY A 451 26.86 17.36 24.51
N MET A 452 25.60 17.28 24.95
CA MET A 452 24.60 16.32 24.47
C MET A 452 24.34 16.50 22.97
N VAL A 453 24.09 17.74 22.53
CA VAL A 453 23.89 18.07 21.11
C VAL A 453 25.16 17.80 20.28
N GLY A 454 26.34 18.03 20.86
CA GLY A 454 27.63 17.70 20.27
C GLY A 454 27.76 16.21 19.96
N LYS A 455 27.30 15.33 20.87
CA LYS A 455 27.29 13.88 20.65
C LYS A 455 26.29 13.48 19.56
N ILE A 456 25.07 14.03 19.58
CA ILE A 456 24.05 13.78 18.54
C ILE A 456 24.57 14.14 17.14
N ARG A 457 25.28 15.27 17.02
CA ARG A 457 25.75 15.82 15.74
C ARG A 457 27.15 15.35 15.32
N ARG A 458 27.80 14.52 16.14
CA ARG A 458 29.18 14.08 15.91
C ARG A 458 29.28 13.38 14.56
N LYS A 459 30.25 13.80 13.73
CA LYS A 459 30.50 13.26 12.38
C LYS A 459 29.36 13.35 11.37
N ARG A 460 28.27 14.03 11.70
CA ARG A 460 27.14 14.21 10.79
C ARG A 460 27.56 14.91 9.50
N ASN A 461 28.32 16.01 9.56
CA ASN A 461 28.67 16.76 8.35
C ASN A 461 29.54 15.93 7.40
N GLU A 462 30.53 15.21 7.94
CA GLU A 462 31.36 14.29 7.16
C GLU A 462 30.51 13.21 6.49
N ILE A 463 29.59 12.60 7.24
CA ILE A 463 28.66 11.59 6.73
C ILE A 463 27.79 12.18 5.60
N MET A 464 27.13 13.33 5.85
CA MET A 464 26.24 14.03 4.90
C MET A 464 26.91 14.42 3.59
N HIS A 465 28.21 14.74 3.63
CA HIS A 465 28.97 15.11 2.44
C HIS A 465 29.67 13.91 1.78
N GLY A 466 29.43 12.69 2.25
CA GLY A 466 30.04 11.48 1.71
C GLY A 466 31.55 11.41 1.94
N ALA A 467 32.05 12.13 2.94
CA ALA A 467 33.46 12.13 3.27
C ALA A 467 33.88 10.77 3.86
N GLU A 468 35.09 10.34 3.52
CA GLU A 468 35.68 9.15 4.12
C GLU A 468 35.96 9.39 5.60
N ILE A 469 35.54 8.46 6.44
CA ILE A 469 35.74 8.53 7.89
C ILE A 469 36.84 7.55 8.22
N ASP A 470 37.86 8.03 8.90
CA ASP A 470 38.95 7.18 9.39
C ASP A 470 38.41 6.22 10.47
N GLU A 471 38.08 5.00 10.05
CA GLU A 471 37.56 3.93 10.92
C GLU A 471 38.57 3.48 11.97
N LYS A 472 39.87 3.79 11.81
CA LYS A 472 40.88 3.53 12.87
C LYS A 472 40.81 4.55 14.00
N LYS A 473 40.26 5.73 13.73
CA LYS A 473 40.16 6.83 14.68
C LYS A 473 38.76 6.99 15.26
N TYR A 474 37.74 6.59 14.53
CA TYR A 474 36.35 6.76 14.92
C TYR A 474 35.58 5.45 14.81
N ASP A 475 35.01 5.05 15.95
CA ASP A 475 34.05 3.96 16.02
C ASP A 475 32.65 4.50 15.67
N LEU A 476 32.17 4.16 14.47
CA LEU A 476 30.85 4.59 14.00
C LEU A 476 29.70 3.92 14.75
N GLU A 477 29.90 2.72 15.29
CA GLU A 477 28.91 2.04 16.12
C GLU A 477 28.70 2.82 17.41
N LEU A 478 29.80 3.14 18.10
CA LEU A 478 29.77 3.94 19.32
C LEU A 478 29.17 5.33 19.07
N ILE A 479 29.56 6.00 17.98
CA ILE A 479 29.01 7.32 17.62
C ILE A 479 27.50 7.24 17.36
N ALA A 480 27.03 6.24 16.61
CA ALA A 480 25.61 6.07 16.32
C ALA A 480 24.82 5.75 17.60
N PHE A 481 25.35 4.85 18.45
CA PHE A 481 24.74 4.49 19.73
C PHE A 481 24.63 5.70 20.66
N GLU A 482 25.72 6.44 20.86
CA GLU A 482 25.73 7.66 21.68
C GLU A 482 24.75 8.70 21.14
N ALA A 483 24.67 8.88 19.81
CA ALA A 483 23.76 9.84 19.22
C ALA A 483 22.28 9.48 19.49
N VAL A 484 21.91 8.21 19.43
CA VAL A 484 20.56 7.74 19.77
C VAL A 484 20.28 7.98 21.25
N GLU A 485 21.15 7.51 22.15
CA GLU A 485 20.96 7.62 23.59
C GLU A 485 20.86 9.09 24.05
N ASN A 486 21.71 9.97 23.49
CA ASN A 486 21.69 11.40 23.84
C ASN A 486 20.47 12.11 23.26
N PHE A 487 19.93 11.67 22.11
CA PHE A 487 18.69 12.25 21.60
C PHE A 487 17.48 11.84 22.44
N GLU A 488 17.43 10.62 22.95
CA GLU A 488 16.38 10.20 23.89
C GLU A 488 16.41 11.04 25.18
N LYS A 489 17.60 11.24 25.76
CA LYS A 489 17.78 12.16 26.90
C LYS A 489 17.38 13.60 26.57
N PHE A 490 17.69 14.06 25.35
CA PHE A 490 17.31 15.39 24.90
C PHE A 490 15.78 15.58 24.88
N ILE A 491 15.02 14.57 24.42
CA ILE A 491 13.55 14.62 24.38
C ILE A 491 12.95 14.74 25.79
N GLU A 492 13.53 14.08 26.79
CA GLU A 492 13.04 14.12 28.17
C GLU A 492 13.20 15.52 28.80
N ILE A 493 14.24 16.26 28.39
CA ILE A 493 14.62 17.54 28.98
C ILE A 493 14.02 18.74 28.24
N PHE A 494 13.84 18.65 26.92
CA PHE A 494 13.52 19.77 26.02
C PHE A 494 12.12 19.66 25.39
#